data_AF-A0A2M6U533-F1
#
_entry.id   AF-A0A2M6U533-F1
#
_cell.length_a   1.000
_cell.length_b   1.000
_cell.length_c   1.000
_cell.angle_alpha   90.00
_cell.angle_beta   90.00
_cell.angle_gamma   90.00
#
_symmetry.space_group_name_H-M   'P 1'
#
loop_
_entity.id
_entity.type
_entity.pdbx_description
1 polymer ?
#
loop_
_entity_poly.entity_id
_entity_poly.type
_entity_poly.pdbx_seq_one_letter_code
_entity_poly.pdbx_strand_id
1 'polypeptide(L)'
;MSLPKDDAATLSARWTEGVLLKRDVFSTVERGRFSGETGEVDAVLRRLDEVPWWSFLLARHLFAREKHALRLAKGLNVGPELLWAGRRALVRGFVDGVALHLAKPHGDLAYFRSAKAALRRLRRAGICHNDLAKEQNWLVGRDGRAYVTDFQLAACFNRRGRLYRILAYEDLRHLLKHKRSYAPDALTPRERKILAKKSFAASLWLATGKKVYRAITRGLFNFTDREGGGRRLVNDAPVLTELIRKNPAVRDTAIVAFADRRSGVGLYAFVEADQATLEGQLRNDLSAAKGPKPPEHIQVVHALPRDASGKPRTEILQLVAMNQLDLIEPMMKNDQDRAFLKDILEQRKNLRDRFNFEADLPTS
;
A
#
# COMPACT_ATOMS: atom_id res chain seq x y z
N MET A 1 -16.44 15.47 8.29
CA MET A 1 -17.91 15.37 8.53
C MET A 1 -18.15 14.10 9.33
N SER A 2 -18.88 14.11 10.43
CA SER A 2 -19.05 12.91 11.28
C SER A 2 -19.66 11.71 10.54
N LEU A 3 -19.42 10.51 11.07
CA LEU A 3 -20.12 9.30 10.63
C LEU A 3 -21.63 9.42 10.92
N PRO A 4 -22.50 8.89 10.04
CA PRO A 4 -23.92 8.73 10.34
C PRO A 4 -24.11 7.88 11.59
N LYS A 5 -25.16 8.16 12.38
CA LYS A 5 -25.44 7.47 13.65
C LYS A 5 -25.45 5.95 13.52
N ASP A 6 -26.07 5.42 12.47
CA ASP A 6 -26.17 3.97 12.24
C ASP A 6 -24.81 3.34 11.91
N ASP A 7 -23.99 4.04 11.11
CA ASP A 7 -22.63 3.60 10.79
C ASP A 7 -21.77 3.59 12.07
N ALA A 8 -21.85 4.67 12.87
CA ALA A 8 -21.10 4.81 14.12
C ALA A 8 -21.52 3.76 15.16
N ALA A 9 -22.82 3.51 15.32
CA ALA A 9 -23.34 2.49 16.23
C ALA A 9 -22.88 1.09 15.83
N THR A 10 -22.91 0.78 14.53
CA THR A 10 -22.45 -0.52 14.04
C THR A 10 -20.94 -0.72 14.27
N LEU A 11 -20.14 0.30 13.97
CA LEU A 11 -18.69 0.22 14.17
C LEU A 11 -18.34 0.14 15.65
N SER A 12 -18.97 0.95 16.51
CA SER A 12 -18.75 0.88 17.97
C SER A 12 -19.03 -0.52 18.53
N ALA A 13 -20.03 -1.23 17.99
CA ALA A 13 -20.42 -2.55 18.47
C ALA A 13 -19.60 -3.71 17.86
N ARG A 14 -19.00 -3.53 16.68
CA ARG A 14 -18.44 -4.65 15.89
C ARG A 14 -17.02 -4.44 15.38
N TRP A 15 -16.44 -3.26 15.57
CA TRP A 15 -15.10 -2.93 15.09
C TRP A 15 -14.17 -2.68 16.27
N THR A 16 -13.06 -3.41 16.29
CA THR A 16 -11.96 -3.15 17.21
C THR A 16 -10.85 -2.45 16.42
N GLU A 17 -10.54 -1.22 16.82
CA GLU A 17 -9.53 -0.37 16.17
C GLU A 17 -8.14 -1.02 16.20
N GLY A 18 -7.35 -0.76 15.15
CA GLY A 18 -5.98 -1.24 15.05
C GLY A 18 -5.06 -0.25 14.32
N VAL A 19 -4.30 -0.75 13.34
CA VAL A 19 -3.22 -0.01 12.69
C VAL A 19 -3.76 0.86 11.54
N LEU A 20 -3.37 2.13 11.52
CA LEU A 20 -3.66 3.02 10.39
C LEU A 20 -2.83 2.58 9.18
N LEU A 21 -3.48 2.18 8.09
CA LEU A 21 -2.81 1.78 6.86
C LEU A 21 -2.60 2.96 5.91
N LYS A 22 -3.59 3.85 5.83
CA LYS A 22 -3.59 4.95 4.87
C LYS A 22 -4.49 6.07 5.35
N ARG A 23 -4.04 7.32 5.19
CA ARG A 23 -4.88 8.51 5.34
C ARG A 23 -4.61 9.46 4.19
N ASP A 24 -5.63 9.73 3.39
CA ASP A 24 -5.56 10.67 2.27
C ASP A 24 -6.80 11.57 2.18
N VAL A 25 -6.83 12.44 1.18
CA VAL A 25 -7.94 13.38 0.98
C VAL A 25 -9.26 12.70 0.60
N PHE A 26 -9.26 11.39 0.32
CA PHE A 26 -10.43 10.62 -0.09
C PHE A 26 -10.92 9.64 0.96
N SER A 27 -10.07 9.20 1.90
CA SER A 27 -10.47 8.30 2.99
C SER A 27 -9.37 8.07 4.02
N THR A 28 -9.80 7.57 5.19
CA THR A 28 -8.94 6.91 6.18
C THR A 28 -9.14 5.39 6.06
N VAL A 29 -8.06 4.60 6.10
CA VAL A 29 -8.06 3.15 6.01
C VAL A 29 -7.29 2.57 7.19
N GLU A 30 -7.92 1.67 7.92
CA GLU A 30 -7.40 1.06 9.14
C GLU A 30 -7.51 -0.47 9.05
N ARG A 31 -6.52 -1.19 9.58
CA ARG A 31 -6.59 -2.63 9.83
C ARG A 31 -7.01 -2.84 11.28
N GLY A 32 -7.92 -3.77 11.50
CA GLY A 32 -8.42 -4.11 12.83
C GLY A 32 -9.16 -5.43 12.80
N ARG A 33 -10.03 -5.63 13.78
CA ARG A 33 -10.88 -6.83 13.88
C ARG A 33 -12.33 -6.44 13.67
N PHE A 34 -13.06 -7.30 12.98
CA PHE A 34 -14.49 -7.14 12.79
C PHE A 34 -15.24 -8.36 13.31
N SER A 35 -16.16 -8.15 14.24
CA SER A 35 -17.04 -9.16 14.79
C SER A 35 -18.21 -9.37 13.82
N GLY A 36 -18.08 -10.39 12.98
CA GLY A 36 -19.11 -10.83 12.05
C GLY A 36 -20.07 -11.85 12.68
N GLU A 37 -21.02 -12.34 11.89
CA GLU A 37 -21.99 -13.37 12.33
C GLU A 37 -21.33 -14.71 12.65
N THR A 38 -20.20 -15.01 11.99
CA THR A 38 -19.46 -16.27 12.10
C THR A 38 -18.26 -16.21 13.04
N GLY A 39 -18.09 -15.09 13.76
CA GLY A 39 -16.96 -14.83 14.65
C GLY A 39 -16.16 -13.59 14.25
N GLU A 40 -15.06 -13.36 14.96
CA GLU A 40 -14.14 -12.27 14.66
C GLU A 40 -13.18 -12.61 13.54
N VAL A 41 -12.97 -11.65 12.65
CA VAL A 41 -12.03 -11.78 11.53
C VAL A 41 -11.13 -10.55 11.41
N ASP A 42 -9.92 -10.75 10.90
CA ASP A 42 -9.05 -9.66 10.47
C ASP A 42 -9.70 -8.90 9.31
N ALA A 43 -9.78 -7.58 9.46
CA ALA A 43 -10.54 -6.75 8.56
C ALA A 43 -9.89 -5.39 8.33
N VAL A 44 -10.33 -4.73 7.27
CA VAL A 44 -9.90 -3.39 6.87
C VAL A 44 -11.12 -2.48 6.82
N LEU A 45 -11.11 -1.45 7.64
CA LEU A 45 -12.13 -0.40 7.68
C LEU A 45 -11.69 0.76 6.80
N ARG A 46 -12.57 1.20 5.89
CA ARG A 46 -12.44 2.47 5.19
C ARG A 46 -13.51 3.44 5.68
N ARG A 47 -13.11 4.66 6.03
CA ARG A 47 -13.98 5.73 6.51
C ARG A 47 -13.83 7.01 5.70
N LEU A 48 -14.91 7.80 5.66
CA LEU A 48 -14.96 9.10 4.99
C LEU A 48 -15.17 10.28 5.95
N ASP A 49 -15.11 10.07 7.26
CA ASP A 49 -15.49 11.10 8.22
C ASP A 49 -14.41 12.16 8.48
N GLU A 50 -13.15 11.78 8.25
CA GLU A 50 -11.99 12.67 8.38
C GLU A 50 -11.57 13.35 7.07
N VAL A 51 -12.32 13.16 5.98
CA VAL A 51 -11.97 13.76 4.69
C VAL A 51 -12.25 15.28 4.68
N PRO A 52 -11.43 16.08 3.98
CA PRO A 52 -11.71 17.49 3.77
C PRO A 52 -13.08 17.73 3.12
N TRP A 53 -13.75 18.82 3.50
CA TRP A 53 -15.08 19.15 2.98
C TRP A 53 -15.10 19.30 1.45
N TRP A 54 -14.02 19.82 0.85
CA TRP A 54 -13.91 20.07 -0.59
C TRP A 54 -13.79 18.77 -1.40
N SER A 55 -13.22 17.70 -0.83
CA SER A 55 -13.07 16.40 -1.52
C SER A 55 -14.24 15.46 -1.27
N PHE A 56 -15.11 15.79 -0.31
CA PHE A 56 -16.14 14.90 0.21
C PHE A 56 -17.07 14.30 -0.87
N LEU A 57 -17.54 15.11 -1.83
CA LEU A 57 -18.44 14.62 -2.88
C LEU A 57 -17.75 13.59 -3.80
N LEU A 58 -16.49 13.85 -4.15
CA LEU A 58 -15.68 12.92 -4.94
C LEU A 58 -15.34 11.66 -4.14
N ALA A 59 -14.93 11.81 -2.88
CA ALA A 59 -14.68 10.72 -1.96
C ALA A 59 -15.91 9.80 -1.83
N ARG A 60 -17.10 10.38 -1.67
CA ARG A 60 -18.38 9.65 -1.61
C ARG A 60 -18.69 8.92 -2.91
N HIS A 61 -18.40 9.52 -4.06
CA HIS A 61 -18.57 8.86 -5.36
C HIS A 61 -17.65 7.63 -5.51
N LEU A 62 -16.35 7.80 -5.21
CA LEU A 62 -15.36 6.71 -5.24
C LEU A 62 -15.71 5.59 -4.27
N PHE A 63 -16.15 5.94 -3.07
CA PHE A 63 -16.62 4.99 -2.06
C PHE A 63 -17.85 4.20 -2.54
N ALA A 64 -18.83 4.86 -3.18
CA ALA A 64 -20.00 4.16 -3.73
C ALA A 64 -19.62 3.17 -4.84
N ARG A 65 -18.61 3.51 -5.67
CA ARG A 65 -18.07 2.61 -6.69
C ARG A 65 -17.39 1.40 -6.08
N GLU A 66 -16.50 1.61 -5.09
CA GLU A 66 -15.85 0.52 -4.37
C GLU A 66 -16.87 -0.42 -3.73
N LYS A 67 -17.86 0.15 -3.03
CA LYS A 67 -18.97 -0.61 -2.44
C LYS A 67 -19.71 -1.47 -3.48
N HIS A 68 -19.99 -0.92 -4.65
CA HIS A 68 -20.67 -1.66 -5.72
C HIS A 68 -19.79 -2.77 -6.33
N ALA A 69 -18.52 -2.46 -6.59
CA ALA A 69 -17.57 -3.42 -7.14
C ALA A 69 -17.30 -4.58 -6.18
N LEU A 70 -17.11 -4.31 -4.88
CA LEU A 70 -16.90 -5.34 -3.87
C LEU A 70 -18.14 -6.24 -3.69
N ARG A 71 -19.36 -5.68 -3.80
CA ARG A 71 -20.59 -6.49 -3.81
C ARG A 71 -20.64 -7.47 -4.99
N LEU A 72 -20.25 -7.03 -6.19
CA LEU A 72 -20.18 -7.89 -7.37
C LEU A 72 -19.01 -8.87 -7.33
N ALA A 73 -17.94 -8.53 -6.61
CA ALA A 73 -16.77 -9.38 -6.45
C ALA A 73 -16.93 -10.47 -5.38
N LYS A 74 -18.03 -10.45 -4.61
CA LYS A 74 -18.31 -11.41 -3.55
C LYS A 74 -18.23 -12.85 -4.06
N GLY A 75 -17.44 -13.69 -3.38
CA GLY A 75 -17.24 -15.10 -3.71
C GLY A 75 -16.36 -15.36 -4.93
N LEU A 76 -15.79 -14.32 -5.57
CA LEU A 76 -14.89 -14.53 -6.70
C LEU A 76 -13.48 -14.97 -6.25
N ASN A 77 -13.12 -14.82 -4.97
CA ASN A 77 -11.78 -15.10 -4.43
C ASN A 77 -10.66 -14.40 -5.21
N VAL A 78 -10.86 -13.11 -5.50
CA VAL A 78 -9.93 -12.25 -6.28
C VAL A 78 -9.37 -11.09 -5.48
N GLY A 79 -9.86 -10.87 -4.26
CA GLY A 79 -9.56 -9.69 -3.46
C GLY A 79 -10.33 -9.74 -2.13
N PRO A 80 -10.39 -8.62 -1.40
CA PRO A 80 -11.06 -8.58 -0.10
C PRO A 80 -12.57 -8.75 -0.25
N GLU A 81 -13.17 -9.57 0.62
CA GLU A 81 -14.62 -9.75 0.70
C GLU A 81 -15.28 -8.57 1.41
N LEU A 82 -16.47 -8.14 0.96
CA LEU A 82 -17.23 -7.09 1.64
C LEU A 82 -17.92 -7.68 2.88
N LEU A 83 -17.46 -7.33 4.07
CA LEU A 83 -18.01 -7.83 5.34
C LEU A 83 -19.20 -6.98 5.78
N TRP A 84 -19.05 -5.66 5.70
CA TRP A 84 -20.12 -4.72 6.03
C TRP A 84 -19.97 -3.42 5.24
N ALA A 85 -21.07 -2.71 4.99
CA ALA A 85 -21.00 -1.44 4.28
C ALA A 85 -22.16 -0.48 4.60
N GLY A 86 -21.84 0.55 5.37
CA GLY A 86 -22.70 1.68 5.70
C GLY A 86 -22.76 2.76 4.61
N ARG A 87 -23.09 3.98 5.02
CA ARG A 87 -23.20 5.15 4.13
C ARG A 87 -21.89 5.89 3.91
N ARG A 88 -21.02 5.94 4.93
CA ARG A 88 -19.71 6.63 4.92
C ARG A 88 -18.56 5.75 5.44
N ALA A 89 -18.84 4.49 5.76
CA ALA A 89 -17.83 3.52 6.14
C ALA A 89 -18.14 2.14 5.54
N LEU A 90 -17.09 1.39 5.19
CA LEU A 90 -17.20 -0.01 4.81
C LEU A 90 -16.09 -0.82 5.47
N VAL A 91 -16.40 -2.08 5.77
CA VAL A 91 -15.46 -3.05 6.31
C VAL A 91 -15.32 -4.18 5.30
N ARG A 92 -14.08 -4.51 4.97
CA ARG A 92 -13.73 -5.60 4.06
C ARG A 92 -12.77 -6.57 4.74
N GLY A 93 -12.75 -7.83 4.30
CA GLY A 93 -11.81 -8.81 4.81
C GLY A 93 -10.37 -8.37 4.56
N PHE A 94 -9.48 -8.68 5.51
CA PHE A 94 -8.06 -8.53 5.29
C PHE A 94 -7.58 -9.65 4.36
N VAL A 95 -6.77 -9.27 3.36
CA VAL A 95 -6.09 -10.25 2.49
C VAL A 95 -4.67 -10.36 3.03
N ASP A 96 -4.34 -11.54 3.55
CA ASP A 96 -2.98 -11.86 3.99
C ASP A 96 -2.07 -11.99 2.76
N GLY A 97 -1.48 -10.86 2.37
CA GLY A 97 -0.62 -10.76 1.21
C GLY A 97 0.19 -9.48 1.16
N VAL A 98 1.38 -9.60 0.58
CA VAL A 98 2.35 -8.51 0.44
C VAL A 98 2.13 -7.80 -0.89
N ALA A 99 2.16 -6.47 -0.90
CA ALA A 99 2.01 -5.70 -2.13
C ALA A 99 3.12 -6.03 -3.16
N LEU A 100 2.77 -6.06 -4.45
CA LEU A 100 3.66 -6.55 -5.51
C LEU A 100 5.01 -5.83 -5.57
N HIS A 101 5.03 -4.51 -5.38
CA HIS A 101 6.26 -3.71 -5.34
C HIS A 101 7.19 -4.02 -4.17
N LEU A 102 6.66 -4.62 -3.09
CA LEU A 102 7.44 -5.09 -1.93
C LEU A 102 7.85 -6.55 -2.13
N ALA A 103 6.90 -7.40 -2.55
CA ALA A 103 7.14 -8.84 -2.73
C ALA A 103 8.11 -9.14 -3.87
N LYS A 104 8.10 -8.33 -4.94
CA LYS A 104 8.96 -8.45 -6.13
C LYS A 104 9.16 -9.92 -6.58
N PRO A 105 8.09 -10.64 -6.97
CA PRO A 105 8.12 -12.08 -7.23
C PRO A 105 8.81 -12.41 -8.57
N HIS A 106 10.13 -12.23 -8.60
CA HIS A 106 10.96 -12.45 -9.77
C HIS A 106 10.91 -13.92 -10.21
N GLY A 107 10.59 -14.15 -11.49
CA GLY A 107 10.49 -15.49 -12.04
C GLY A 107 9.28 -16.31 -11.60
N ASP A 108 8.34 -15.75 -10.82
CA ASP A 108 7.16 -16.50 -10.36
C ASP A 108 6.06 -16.57 -11.43
N LEU A 109 6.10 -17.64 -12.24
CA LEU A 109 5.09 -17.89 -13.26
C LEU A 109 3.71 -18.25 -12.67
N ALA A 110 3.67 -18.87 -11.49
CA ALA A 110 2.42 -19.29 -10.85
C ALA A 110 1.61 -18.06 -10.40
N TYR A 111 2.29 -17.08 -9.81
CA TYR A 111 1.72 -15.78 -9.47
C TYR A 111 1.08 -15.11 -10.70
N PHE A 112 1.80 -14.94 -11.81
CA PHE A 112 1.24 -14.26 -12.99
C PHE A 112 0.11 -15.06 -13.67
N ARG A 113 0.11 -16.40 -13.58
CA ARG A 113 -1.02 -17.23 -14.02
C ARG A 113 -2.25 -16.98 -13.16
N SER A 114 -2.09 -16.95 -11.85
CA SER A 114 -3.19 -16.66 -10.91
C SER A 114 -3.73 -15.23 -11.07
N ALA A 115 -2.87 -14.23 -11.30
CA ALA A 115 -3.25 -12.84 -11.58
C ALA A 115 -4.12 -12.72 -12.84
N LYS A 116 -3.75 -13.44 -13.91
CA LYS A 116 -4.54 -13.51 -15.14
C LYS A 116 -5.89 -14.21 -14.92
N ALA A 117 -5.94 -15.22 -14.05
CA ALA A 117 -7.18 -15.87 -13.66
C ALA A 117 -8.08 -14.94 -12.82
N ALA A 118 -7.52 -14.16 -11.90
CA ALA A 118 -8.24 -13.14 -11.14
C ALA A 118 -8.88 -12.08 -12.07
N LEU A 119 -8.11 -11.55 -13.04
CA LEU A 119 -8.65 -10.65 -14.07
C LEU A 119 -9.80 -11.28 -14.87
N ARG A 120 -9.69 -12.56 -15.23
CA ARG A 120 -10.76 -13.25 -15.96
C ARG A 120 -12.04 -13.36 -15.12
N ARG A 121 -11.91 -13.64 -13.82
CA ARG A 121 -13.05 -13.71 -12.88
C ARG A 121 -13.73 -12.34 -12.73
N LEU A 122 -12.96 -11.28 -12.48
CA LEU A 122 -13.47 -9.90 -12.44
C LEU A 122 -14.20 -9.52 -13.73
N ARG A 123 -13.56 -9.78 -14.87
CA ARG A 123 -14.16 -9.51 -16.19
C ARG A 123 -15.46 -10.25 -16.41
N ARG A 124 -15.54 -11.53 -15.99
CA ARG A 124 -16.77 -12.33 -16.12
C ARG A 124 -17.92 -11.71 -15.32
N ALA A 125 -17.63 -11.18 -14.13
CA ALA A 125 -18.56 -10.43 -13.29
C ALA A 125 -18.83 -8.99 -13.76
N GLY A 126 -18.29 -8.57 -14.92
CA GLY A 126 -18.52 -7.23 -15.46
C GLY A 126 -17.67 -6.13 -14.82
N ILE A 127 -16.64 -6.48 -14.04
CA ILE A 127 -15.79 -5.53 -13.31
C ILE A 127 -14.52 -5.25 -14.11
N CYS A 128 -14.22 -3.96 -14.32
CA CYS A 128 -12.92 -3.46 -14.76
C CYS A 128 -12.32 -2.62 -13.63
N HIS A 129 -11.11 -2.92 -13.18
CA HIS A 129 -10.50 -2.30 -12.00
C HIS A 129 -9.98 -0.89 -12.28
N ASN A 130 -9.42 -0.66 -13.47
CA ASN A 130 -8.89 0.62 -13.97
C ASN A 130 -7.65 1.19 -13.25
N ASP A 131 -7.28 0.67 -12.08
CA ASP A 131 -6.09 1.13 -11.33
C ASP A 131 -5.00 0.06 -11.15
N LEU A 132 -5.00 -0.99 -12.00
CA LEU A 132 -4.03 -2.09 -11.89
C LEU A 132 -2.62 -1.75 -12.42
N ALA A 133 -2.44 -0.51 -12.88
CA ALA A 133 -1.12 0.02 -13.22
C ALA A 133 -0.24 0.20 -11.98
N LYS A 134 -0.84 0.44 -10.80
CA LYS A 134 -0.13 0.54 -9.53
C LYS A 134 0.16 -0.86 -9.02
N GLU A 135 1.42 -1.11 -8.70
CA GLU A 135 1.85 -2.39 -8.14
C GLU A 135 1.27 -2.61 -6.73
N GLN A 136 0.98 -1.55 -5.98
CA GLN A 136 0.31 -1.63 -4.66
C GLN A 136 -1.07 -2.29 -4.68
N ASN A 137 -1.77 -2.20 -5.81
CA ASN A 137 -3.11 -2.77 -5.95
C ASN A 137 -3.07 -4.28 -6.23
N TRP A 138 -1.88 -4.84 -6.44
CA TRP A 138 -1.64 -6.27 -6.55
C TRP A 138 -1.01 -6.79 -5.26
N LEU A 139 -1.59 -7.85 -4.70
CA LEU A 139 -1.05 -8.53 -3.53
C LEU A 139 -0.60 -9.94 -3.92
N VAL A 140 0.57 -10.33 -3.44
CA VAL A 140 1.06 -11.71 -3.41
C VAL A 140 0.57 -12.31 -2.10
N GLY A 141 -0.47 -13.14 -2.18
CA GLY A 141 -1.02 -13.83 -1.01
C GLY A 141 -0.03 -14.83 -0.42
N ARG A 142 -0.22 -15.21 0.84
CA ARG A 142 0.59 -16.25 1.50
C ARG A 142 0.53 -17.60 0.78
N ASP A 143 -0.54 -17.87 0.04
CA ASP A 143 -0.73 -19.04 -0.82
C ASP A 143 -0.03 -18.92 -2.20
N GLY A 144 0.75 -17.85 -2.42
CA GLY A 144 1.42 -17.53 -3.68
C GLY A 144 0.49 -17.01 -4.78
N ARG A 145 -0.81 -16.82 -4.50
CA ARG A 145 -1.78 -16.35 -5.50
C ARG A 145 -1.89 -14.84 -5.51
N ALA A 146 -2.35 -14.33 -6.65
CA ALA A 146 -2.56 -12.91 -6.86
C ALA A 146 -3.96 -12.48 -6.42
N TYR A 147 -3.99 -11.46 -5.58
CA TYR A 147 -5.20 -10.76 -5.16
C TYR A 147 -5.13 -9.31 -5.58
N VAL A 148 -6.29 -8.68 -5.75
CA VAL A 148 -6.42 -7.28 -6.13
C VAL A 148 -7.10 -6.51 -4.99
N THR A 149 -6.58 -5.33 -4.70
CA THR A 149 -7.13 -4.40 -3.71
C THR A 149 -7.43 -3.03 -4.32
N ASP A 150 -8.14 -2.20 -3.56
CA ASP A 150 -8.53 -0.82 -3.89
C ASP A 150 -9.44 -0.65 -5.13
N PHE A 151 -10.72 -1.01 -4.97
CA PHE A 151 -11.72 -0.93 -6.04
C PHE A 151 -12.34 0.47 -6.23
N GLN A 152 -11.77 1.55 -5.67
CA GLN A 152 -12.33 2.90 -5.75
C GLN A 152 -12.53 3.39 -7.20
N LEU A 153 -11.64 3.01 -8.11
CA LEU A 153 -11.73 3.37 -9.54
C LEU A 153 -12.44 2.30 -10.39
N ALA A 154 -12.87 1.19 -9.80
CA ALA A 154 -13.47 0.10 -10.52
C ALA A 154 -14.79 0.51 -11.20
N ALA A 155 -14.94 0.15 -12.47
CA ALA A 155 -16.14 0.35 -13.26
C ALA A 155 -16.86 -0.99 -13.46
N CYS A 156 -18.16 -1.01 -13.18
CA CYS A 156 -19.01 -2.19 -13.31
C CYS A 156 -19.95 -2.03 -14.50
N PHE A 157 -20.08 -3.07 -15.31
CA PHE A 157 -20.85 -3.05 -16.55
C PHE A 157 -21.80 -4.24 -16.65
N ASN A 158 -23.07 -3.96 -16.96
CA ASN A 158 -24.06 -5.01 -17.24
C ASN A 158 -23.91 -5.58 -18.66
N ARG A 159 -23.34 -4.81 -19.60
CA ARG A 159 -23.14 -5.22 -21.01
C ARG A 159 -21.68 -5.07 -21.42
N ARG A 160 -21.16 -6.02 -22.20
CA ARG A 160 -19.75 -6.06 -22.67
C ARG A 160 -19.52 -5.23 -23.94
N GLY A 161 -19.98 -3.98 -23.91
CA GLY A 161 -19.86 -3.01 -25.00
C GLY A 161 -18.42 -2.53 -25.25
N ARG A 162 -18.26 -1.57 -26.18
CA ARG A 162 -16.93 -1.08 -26.60
C ARG A 162 -16.11 -0.54 -25.43
N LEU A 163 -16.70 0.28 -24.56
CA LEU A 163 -16.00 0.86 -23.40
C LEU A 163 -15.48 -0.23 -22.43
N TYR A 164 -16.34 -1.20 -22.06
CA TYR A 164 -15.94 -2.35 -21.24
C TYR A 164 -14.74 -3.09 -21.86
N ARG A 165 -14.76 -3.33 -23.18
CA ARG A 165 -13.66 -4.03 -23.87
C ARG A 165 -12.36 -3.25 -23.81
N ILE A 166 -12.41 -1.92 -23.90
CA ILE A 166 -11.24 -1.04 -23.79
C ILE A 166 -10.67 -1.09 -22.38
N LEU A 167 -11.50 -0.85 -21.35
CA LEU A 167 -11.04 -0.83 -19.95
C LEU A 167 -10.48 -2.20 -19.52
N ALA A 168 -11.16 -3.28 -19.88
CA ALA A 168 -10.70 -4.62 -19.58
C ALA A 168 -9.41 -4.99 -20.35
N TYR A 169 -9.18 -4.42 -21.53
CA TYR A 169 -7.93 -4.57 -22.26
C TYR A 169 -6.79 -3.80 -21.57
N GLU A 170 -7.06 -2.60 -21.05
CA GLU A 170 -6.07 -1.83 -20.28
C GLU A 170 -5.70 -2.52 -18.98
N ASP A 171 -6.64 -3.08 -18.22
CA ASP A 171 -6.35 -3.88 -17.01
C ASP A 171 -5.40 -5.04 -17.32
N LEU A 172 -5.67 -5.80 -18.40
CA LEU A 172 -4.79 -6.88 -18.85
C LEU A 172 -3.41 -6.33 -19.24
N ARG A 173 -3.36 -5.22 -19.97
CA ARG A 173 -2.10 -4.62 -20.41
C ARG A 173 -1.26 -4.15 -19.21
N HIS A 174 -1.89 -3.62 -18.16
CA HIS A 174 -1.21 -3.24 -16.93
C HIS A 174 -0.61 -4.45 -16.21
N LEU A 175 -1.36 -5.55 -16.07
CA LEU A 175 -0.80 -6.80 -15.55
C LEU A 175 0.41 -7.27 -16.36
N LEU A 176 0.35 -7.18 -17.70
CA LEU A 176 1.47 -7.60 -18.55
C LEU A 176 2.71 -6.71 -18.42
N LYS A 177 2.55 -5.43 -18.06
CA LYS A 177 3.70 -4.56 -17.76
C LYS A 177 4.41 -5.05 -16.51
N HIS A 178 3.67 -5.43 -15.47
CA HIS A 178 4.23 -6.02 -14.26
C HIS A 178 4.92 -7.35 -14.54
N LYS A 179 4.27 -8.22 -15.33
CA LYS A 179 4.87 -9.47 -15.79
C LYS A 179 6.18 -9.24 -16.55
N ARG A 180 6.26 -8.21 -17.38
CA ARG A 180 7.52 -7.84 -18.06
C ARG A 180 8.61 -7.43 -17.08
N SER A 181 8.28 -6.71 -16.01
CA SER A 181 9.26 -6.27 -15.01
C SER A 181 9.80 -7.44 -14.18
N TYR A 182 8.94 -8.37 -13.76
CA TYR A 182 9.32 -9.44 -12.81
C TYR A 182 9.59 -10.79 -13.46
N ALA A 183 9.01 -11.08 -14.63
CA ALA A 183 9.16 -12.35 -15.35
C ALA A 183 9.18 -12.15 -16.88
N PRO A 184 10.17 -11.40 -17.43
CA PRO A 184 10.24 -11.07 -18.86
C PRO A 184 10.32 -12.30 -19.76
N ASP A 185 11.07 -13.32 -19.33
CA ASP A 185 11.28 -14.55 -20.11
C ASP A 185 10.01 -15.38 -20.24
N ALA A 186 9.07 -15.23 -19.29
CA ALA A 186 7.79 -15.92 -19.29
C ALA A 186 6.74 -15.26 -20.20
N LEU A 187 7.05 -14.14 -20.87
CA LEU A 187 6.11 -13.46 -21.77
C LEU A 187 5.87 -14.28 -23.05
N THR A 188 4.60 -14.52 -23.36
CA THR A 188 4.24 -15.18 -24.62
C THR A 188 4.33 -14.21 -25.80
N PRO A 189 4.46 -14.70 -27.06
CA PRO A 189 4.45 -13.83 -28.25
C PRO A 189 3.22 -12.92 -28.34
N ARG A 190 2.04 -13.42 -27.95
CA ARG A 190 0.80 -12.61 -27.91
C ARG A 190 0.86 -11.51 -26.85
N GLU A 191 1.43 -11.78 -25.69
CA GLU A 191 1.61 -10.80 -24.62
C GLU A 191 2.61 -9.71 -25.02
N ARG A 192 3.71 -10.08 -25.69
CA ARG A 192 4.66 -9.13 -26.29
C ARG A 192 3.96 -8.22 -27.31
N LYS A 193 3.08 -8.77 -28.18
CA LYS A 193 2.29 -7.98 -29.13
C LYS A 193 1.35 -6.99 -28.44
N ILE A 194 0.70 -7.37 -27.35
CA ILE A 194 -0.16 -6.48 -26.54
C ILE A 194 0.66 -5.32 -25.95
N LEU A 195 1.86 -5.63 -25.43
CA LEU A 195 2.75 -4.63 -24.83
C LEU A 195 3.32 -3.64 -25.86
N ALA A 196 3.66 -4.13 -27.06
CA ALA A 196 4.17 -3.32 -28.17
C ALA A 196 3.13 -2.32 -28.69
N LYS A 197 1.84 -2.63 -28.60
CA LYS A 197 0.77 -1.70 -29.00
C LYS A 197 0.70 -0.53 -28.01
N LYS A 198 1.04 0.68 -28.47
CA LYS A 198 0.73 1.92 -27.73
C LYS A 198 -0.79 2.03 -27.62
N SER A 199 -1.31 2.07 -26.39
CA SER A 199 -2.76 2.19 -26.17
C SER A 199 -3.23 3.54 -26.69
N PHE A 200 -4.24 3.52 -27.57
CA PHE A 200 -4.90 4.75 -28.03
C PHE A 200 -5.51 5.53 -26.85
N ALA A 201 -5.99 4.84 -25.81
CA ALA A 201 -6.46 5.46 -24.57
C ALA A 201 -5.31 6.07 -23.75
N ALA A 202 -4.13 5.44 -23.72
CA ALA A 202 -2.94 6.05 -23.12
C ALA A 202 -2.43 7.25 -23.93
N SER A 203 -2.49 7.20 -25.27
CA SER A 203 -2.15 8.32 -26.14
C SER A 203 -3.14 9.48 -26.00
N LEU A 204 -4.44 9.18 -25.92
CA LEU A 204 -5.50 10.16 -25.69
C LEU A 204 -5.39 10.75 -24.28
N TRP A 205 -5.18 9.93 -23.23
CA TRP A 205 -4.91 10.41 -21.87
C TRP A 205 -3.64 11.26 -21.80
N LEU A 206 -2.57 10.89 -22.50
CA LEU A 206 -1.36 11.72 -22.60
C LEU A 206 -1.64 13.07 -23.31
N ALA A 207 -2.56 13.11 -24.26
CA ALA A 207 -2.94 14.30 -25.02
C ALA A 207 -3.91 15.23 -24.28
N THR A 208 -4.93 14.68 -23.60
CA THR A 208 -6.01 15.43 -22.95
C THR A 208 -5.93 15.37 -21.43
N GLY A 209 -5.91 14.15 -20.87
CA GLY A 209 -5.88 13.91 -19.43
C GLY A 209 -4.64 14.48 -18.74
N LYS A 210 -3.47 14.43 -19.37
CA LYS A 210 -2.21 14.96 -18.81
C LYS A 210 -2.23 16.48 -18.69
N LYS A 211 -2.95 17.20 -19.55
CA LYS A 211 -3.09 18.67 -19.47
C LYS A 211 -4.05 19.07 -18.34
N VAL A 212 -5.19 18.38 -18.23
CA VAL A 212 -6.17 18.59 -17.13
C VAL A 212 -5.56 18.18 -15.80
N TYR A 213 -4.90 17.01 -15.73
CA TYR A 213 -4.15 16.56 -14.57
C TYR A 213 -3.08 17.58 -14.19
N ARG A 214 -2.22 18.02 -15.14
CA ARG A 214 -1.23 19.09 -14.88
C ARG A 214 -1.85 20.41 -14.44
N ALA A 215 -3.02 20.79 -14.94
CA ALA A 215 -3.69 22.04 -14.55
C ALA A 215 -4.24 21.96 -13.12
N ILE A 216 -4.87 20.83 -12.76
CA ILE A 216 -5.34 20.57 -11.40
C ILE A 216 -4.16 20.39 -10.44
N THR A 217 -3.12 19.66 -10.85
CA THR A 217 -1.93 19.40 -10.03
C THR A 217 -0.99 20.60 -9.90
N ARG A 218 -0.93 21.51 -10.88
CA ARG A 218 -0.15 22.76 -10.75
C ARG A 218 -0.76 23.76 -9.77
N GLY A 219 -2.06 23.68 -9.49
CA GLY A 219 -2.72 24.50 -8.47
C GLY A 219 -2.83 23.84 -7.09
N LEU A 220 -2.91 22.50 -7.01
CA LEU A 220 -3.21 21.79 -5.76
C LEU A 220 -2.27 20.62 -5.39
N PHE A 221 -1.52 20.01 -6.32
CA PHE A 221 -0.79 18.75 -6.06
C PHE A 221 0.41 18.54 -6.99
N ASN A 222 1.45 19.38 -6.91
CA ASN A 222 2.65 19.25 -7.74
C ASN A 222 3.54 18.08 -7.24
N PHE A 223 3.06 16.85 -7.41
CA PHE A 223 3.68 15.65 -6.87
C PHE A 223 3.46 14.45 -7.80
N THR A 224 4.53 13.78 -8.19
CA THR A 224 4.49 12.48 -8.90
C THR A 224 4.98 11.39 -7.97
N ASP A 225 4.05 10.77 -7.27
CA ASP A 225 4.31 9.52 -6.56
C ASP A 225 4.26 8.34 -7.53
N ARG A 226 5.28 7.49 -7.50
CA ARG A 226 5.20 6.16 -8.15
C ARG A 226 5.00 5.03 -7.14
N GLU A 227 5.26 5.29 -5.85
CA GLU A 227 5.41 4.26 -4.81
C GLU A 227 4.58 4.54 -3.55
N GLY A 228 3.67 5.51 -3.59
CA GLY A 228 2.71 5.82 -2.51
C GLY A 228 3.34 6.44 -1.26
N GLY A 229 4.63 6.80 -1.30
CA GLY A 229 5.38 7.31 -0.16
C GLY A 229 5.15 8.79 0.16
N GLY A 230 4.36 9.51 -0.64
CA GLY A 230 3.99 10.89 -0.38
C GLY A 230 5.10 11.92 -0.60
N ARG A 231 4.73 13.21 -0.55
CA ARG A 231 5.63 14.34 -0.87
C ARG A 231 6.91 14.35 -0.05
N ARG A 232 6.82 13.91 1.20
CA ARG A 232 7.97 13.88 2.12
C ARG A 232 9.02 12.85 1.70
N LEU A 233 8.63 11.67 1.22
CA LEU A 233 9.60 10.67 0.80
C LEU A 233 10.41 11.14 -0.42
N VAL A 234 9.76 11.83 -1.37
CA VAL A 234 10.43 12.25 -2.60
C VAL A 234 11.25 13.53 -2.42
N ASN A 235 10.74 14.48 -1.64
CA ASN A 235 11.35 15.80 -1.53
C ASN A 235 12.23 15.95 -0.28
N ASP A 236 11.77 15.44 0.86
CA ASP A 236 12.42 15.68 2.15
C ASP A 236 13.47 14.60 2.43
N ALA A 237 13.16 13.32 2.13
CA ALA A 237 14.04 12.21 2.47
C ALA A 237 15.45 12.28 1.84
N PRO A 238 15.64 12.73 0.58
CA PRO A 238 17.00 12.91 0.04
C PRO A 238 17.82 13.93 0.84
N VAL A 239 17.22 15.09 1.15
CA VAL A 239 17.88 16.15 1.94
C VAL A 239 18.18 15.67 3.36
N LEU A 240 17.22 14.99 4.00
CA LEU A 240 17.40 14.42 5.34
C LEU A 240 18.48 13.34 5.34
N THR A 241 18.56 12.51 4.30
CA THR A 241 19.60 11.48 4.16
C THR A 241 20.98 12.12 4.08
N GLU A 242 21.14 13.17 3.28
CA GLU A 242 22.41 13.92 3.19
C GLU A 242 22.78 14.55 4.53
N LEU A 243 21.83 15.14 5.25
CA LEU A 243 22.07 15.73 6.57
C LEU A 243 22.48 14.69 7.61
N ILE A 244 21.80 13.53 7.66
CA ILE A 244 22.14 12.45 8.59
C ILE A 244 23.55 11.93 8.31
N ARG A 245 23.92 11.76 7.03
CA ARG A 245 25.26 11.30 6.63
C ARG A 245 26.40 12.29 6.90
N LYS A 246 26.12 13.55 7.27
CA LYS A 246 27.17 14.48 7.70
C LYS A 246 27.78 14.09 9.04
N ASN A 247 27.05 13.33 9.86
CA ASN A 247 27.58 12.84 11.13
C ASN A 247 28.53 11.65 10.85
N PRO A 248 29.82 11.73 11.24
CA PRO A 248 30.82 10.71 10.90
C PRO A 248 30.57 9.35 11.58
N ALA A 249 29.73 9.30 12.63
CA ALA A 249 29.35 8.04 13.26
C ALA A 249 28.32 7.23 12.44
N VAL A 250 27.70 7.85 11.42
CA VAL A 250 26.72 7.20 10.55
C VAL A 250 27.42 6.49 9.39
N ARG A 251 27.29 5.17 9.33
CA ARG A 251 27.79 4.37 8.19
C ARG A 251 26.86 4.45 6.98
N ASP A 252 25.57 4.29 7.22
CA ASP A 252 24.56 4.28 6.17
C ASP A 252 23.19 4.72 6.73
N THR A 253 22.25 5.06 5.85
CA THR A 253 20.89 5.46 6.26
C THR A 253 19.89 5.10 5.19
N ALA A 254 18.74 4.58 5.62
CA ALA A 254 17.58 4.32 4.80
C ALA A 254 16.35 5.04 5.40
N ILE A 255 15.66 5.83 4.58
CA ILE A 255 14.42 6.52 4.99
C ILE A 255 13.26 5.95 4.19
N VAL A 256 12.20 5.56 4.89
CA VAL A 256 10.95 5.06 4.32
C VAL A 256 9.77 5.88 4.81
N ALA A 257 8.67 5.86 4.05
CA ALA A 257 7.43 6.53 4.45
C ALA A 257 6.42 5.55 5.06
N PHE A 258 5.59 6.07 5.96
CA PHE A 258 4.47 5.35 6.56
C PHE A 258 3.26 6.27 6.73
N ALA A 259 2.08 5.69 6.95
CA ALA A 259 0.88 6.47 7.21
C ALA A 259 0.92 7.02 8.65
N ASP A 260 0.95 8.34 8.80
CA ASP A 260 0.97 9.00 10.10
C ASP A 260 -0.40 9.60 10.44
N ARG A 261 -0.85 9.40 11.67
CA ARG A 261 -2.16 9.88 12.14
C ARG A 261 -2.24 11.41 12.15
N ARG A 262 -1.12 12.11 12.41
CA ARG A 262 -1.11 13.59 12.56
C ARG A 262 -0.89 14.31 11.25
N SER A 263 0.05 13.85 10.44
CA SER A 263 0.53 14.53 9.22
C SER A 263 0.09 13.84 7.91
N GLY A 264 -0.57 12.69 8.00
CA GLY A 264 -0.98 11.86 6.85
C GLY A 264 0.16 10.97 6.35
N VAL A 265 1.34 11.53 6.13
CA VAL A 265 2.55 10.81 5.70
C VAL A 265 3.73 11.16 6.62
N GLY A 266 4.20 10.17 7.37
CA GLY A 266 5.39 10.24 8.21
C GLY A 266 6.62 9.68 7.53
N LEU A 267 7.81 10.03 8.03
CA LEU A 267 9.08 9.44 7.65
C LEU A 267 9.68 8.66 8.82
N TYR A 268 10.22 7.48 8.52
CA TYR A 268 10.96 6.64 9.45
C TYR A 268 12.38 6.48 8.91
N ALA A 269 13.37 6.93 9.67
CA ALA A 269 14.79 6.81 9.34
C ALA A 269 15.45 5.66 10.12
N PHE A 270 16.03 4.72 9.40
CA PHE A 270 16.90 3.67 9.93
C PHE A 270 18.35 4.10 9.69
N VAL A 271 19.11 4.26 10.77
CA VAL A 271 20.46 4.81 10.75
C VAL A 271 21.43 3.72 11.17
N GLU A 272 22.36 3.37 10.30
CA GLU A 272 23.37 2.36 10.58
C GLU A 272 24.53 2.97 11.38
N ALA A 273 24.63 2.62 12.67
CA ALA A 273 25.69 3.06 13.57
C ALA A 273 25.77 2.18 14.82
N ASP A 274 26.89 2.26 15.56
CA ASP A 274 27.08 1.49 16.81
C ASP A 274 26.72 2.29 18.08
N GLN A 275 26.43 3.57 17.94
CA GLN A 275 26.25 4.48 19.07
C GLN A 275 24.77 4.68 19.39
N ALA A 276 24.30 4.10 20.51
CA ALA A 276 22.91 4.23 20.95
C ALA A 276 22.49 5.69 21.24
N THR A 277 23.41 6.56 21.66
CA THR A 277 23.16 7.99 21.93
C THR A 277 22.93 8.82 20.66
N LEU A 278 23.25 8.28 19.49
CA LEU A 278 23.22 9.01 18.22
C LEU A 278 21.79 9.42 17.81
N GLU A 279 20.77 8.67 18.24
CA GLU A 279 19.37 8.98 17.95
C GLU A 279 18.99 10.40 18.43
N GLY A 280 19.33 10.73 19.68
CA GLY A 280 19.03 12.02 20.28
C GLY A 280 19.81 13.18 19.64
N GLN A 281 21.07 12.93 19.30
CA GLN A 281 21.94 13.90 18.63
C GLN A 281 21.39 14.23 17.23
N LEU A 282 21.13 13.21 16.41
CA LEU A 282 20.58 13.40 15.06
C LEU A 282 19.24 14.13 15.07
N ARG A 283 18.36 13.85 16.05
CA ARG A 283 17.09 14.55 16.19
C ARG A 283 17.30 16.05 16.43
N ASN A 284 18.23 16.42 17.29
CA ASN A 284 18.55 17.81 17.60
C ASN A 284 19.19 18.51 16.39
N ASP A 285 20.16 17.85 15.75
CA ASP A 285 20.86 18.40 14.59
C ASP A 285 19.92 18.66 13.41
N LEU A 286 19.04 17.70 13.09
CA LEU A 286 18.05 17.86 12.03
C LEU A 286 17.04 18.97 12.35
N SER A 287 16.67 19.14 13.62
CA SER A 287 15.77 20.23 14.05
C SER A 287 16.46 21.60 13.96
N ALA A 288 17.76 21.66 14.24
CA ALA A 288 18.57 22.87 14.19
C ALA A 288 18.95 23.30 12.76
N ALA A 289 19.04 22.36 11.82
CA ALA A 289 19.50 22.58 10.45
C ALA A 289 18.58 23.49 9.59
N LYS A 290 17.44 23.96 10.12
CA LYS A 290 16.42 24.79 9.42
C LYS A 290 16.01 24.22 8.05
N GLY A 291 16.07 22.90 7.91
CA GLY A 291 15.72 22.15 6.70
C GLY A 291 14.28 21.63 6.72
N PRO A 292 13.96 20.59 5.92
CA PRO A 292 12.67 19.91 6.00
C PRO A 292 12.45 19.33 7.41
N LYS A 293 11.18 19.18 7.79
CA LYS A 293 10.80 18.63 9.11
C LYS A 293 11.48 17.25 9.31
N PRO A 294 12.12 17.00 10.47
CA PRO A 294 12.77 15.73 10.77
C PRO A 294 11.82 14.52 10.62
N PRO A 295 12.37 13.31 10.43
CA PRO A 295 11.60 12.08 10.51
C PRO A 295 10.88 11.94 11.87
N GLU A 296 9.64 11.44 11.85
CA GLU A 296 8.87 11.14 13.06
C GLU A 296 9.57 10.09 13.93
N HIS A 297 10.26 9.15 13.29
CA HIS A 297 11.05 8.13 13.94
C HIS A 297 12.47 8.09 13.37
N ILE A 298 13.44 8.00 14.27
CA ILE A 298 14.84 7.70 13.97
C ILE A 298 15.17 6.46 14.81
N GLN A 299 15.62 5.39 14.17
CA GLN A 299 16.07 4.18 14.84
C GLN A 299 17.50 3.91 14.43
N VAL A 300 18.41 3.94 15.41
CA VAL A 300 19.77 3.48 15.20
C VAL A 300 19.76 1.96 15.19
N VAL A 301 20.38 1.37 14.18
CA VAL A 301 20.51 -0.07 14.00
C VAL A 301 21.98 -0.41 13.79
N HIS A 302 22.42 -1.57 14.27
CA HIS A 302 23.80 -2.01 14.08
C HIS A 302 24.15 -2.20 12.58
N ALA A 303 23.20 -2.70 11.79
CA ALA A 303 23.36 -2.90 10.35
C ALA A 303 22.01 -2.77 9.63
N LEU A 304 21.99 -2.22 8.42
CA LEU A 304 20.79 -2.26 7.57
C LEU A 304 20.65 -3.63 6.89
N PRO A 305 19.43 -4.18 6.75
CA PRO A 305 19.21 -5.40 5.97
C PRO A 305 19.53 -5.09 4.50
N ARG A 306 20.33 -5.94 3.85
CA ARG A 306 20.77 -5.73 2.45
C ARG A 306 20.38 -6.88 1.54
N ASP A 307 20.14 -6.56 0.28
CA ASP A 307 19.92 -7.56 -0.76
C ASP A 307 21.25 -8.14 -1.27
N ALA A 308 21.19 -9.08 -2.22
CA ALA A 308 22.38 -9.70 -2.81
C ALA A 308 23.29 -8.72 -3.57
N SER A 309 22.80 -7.51 -3.87
CA SER A 309 23.57 -6.42 -4.49
C SER A 309 24.14 -5.43 -3.46
N GLY A 310 23.95 -5.67 -2.17
CA GLY A 310 24.42 -4.80 -1.08
C GLY A 310 23.53 -3.58 -0.82
N LYS A 311 22.39 -3.46 -1.51
CA LYS A 311 21.47 -2.33 -1.32
C LYS A 311 20.54 -2.58 -0.12
N PRO A 312 20.20 -1.54 0.67
CA PRO A 312 19.24 -1.70 1.74
C PRO A 312 17.90 -2.26 1.24
N ARG A 313 17.37 -3.27 1.94
CA ARG A 313 16.06 -3.88 1.73
C ARG A 313 14.97 -2.96 2.26
N THR A 314 14.74 -1.85 1.54
CA THR A 314 13.75 -0.84 1.92
C THR A 314 12.34 -1.43 2.00
N GLU A 315 12.06 -2.52 1.28
CA GLU A 315 10.77 -3.21 1.37
C GLU A 315 10.48 -3.78 2.77
N ILE A 316 11.50 -4.30 3.47
CA ILE A 316 11.34 -4.79 4.85
C ILE A 316 11.21 -3.61 5.80
N LEU A 317 12.10 -2.62 5.67
CA LEU A 317 12.09 -1.42 6.51
C LEU A 317 10.76 -0.67 6.42
N GLN A 318 10.13 -0.66 5.24
CA GLN A 318 8.81 -0.09 5.04
C GLN A 318 7.72 -0.87 5.81
N LEU A 319 7.76 -2.21 5.81
CA LEU A 319 6.83 -3.03 6.61
C LEU A 319 7.04 -2.82 8.12
N VAL A 320 8.29 -2.64 8.56
CA VAL A 320 8.60 -2.26 9.95
C VAL A 320 7.99 -0.90 10.29
N ALA A 321 8.19 0.10 9.43
CA ALA A 321 7.64 1.44 9.62
C ALA A 321 6.10 1.47 9.60
N MET A 322 5.48 0.60 8.81
CA MET A 322 4.03 0.42 8.77
C MET A 322 3.49 -0.49 9.90
N ASN A 323 4.36 -1.04 10.74
CA ASN A 323 4.04 -1.99 11.81
C ASN A 323 3.26 -3.23 11.30
N GLN A 324 3.60 -3.72 10.10
CA GLN A 324 3.00 -4.89 9.45
C GLN A 324 3.93 -6.10 9.54
N LEU A 325 4.26 -6.52 10.77
CA LEU A 325 5.32 -7.50 11.02
C LEU A 325 4.99 -8.90 10.51
N ASP A 326 3.71 -9.26 10.52
CA ASP A 326 3.18 -10.52 9.99
C ASP A 326 3.48 -10.69 8.49
N LEU A 327 3.59 -9.58 7.75
CA LEU A 327 3.91 -9.59 6.32
C LEU A 327 5.42 -9.71 6.04
N ILE A 328 6.27 -9.59 7.06
CA ILE A 328 7.73 -9.70 6.91
C ILE A 328 8.17 -11.16 6.90
N GLU A 329 7.52 -12.02 7.69
CA GLU A 329 7.90 -13.43 7.83
C GLU A 329 8.03 -14.16 6.47
N PRO A 330 7.10 -14.02 5.50
CA PRO A 330 7.24 -14.65 4.18
C PRO A 330 8.42 -14.12 3.36
N MET A 331 9.00 -12.97 3.73
CA MET A 331 10.11 -12.31 3.04
C MET A 331 11.49 -12.66 3.65
N MET A 332 11.51 -13.36 4.78
CA MET A 332 12.73 -13.79 5.47
C MET A 332 13.26 -15.08 4.83
N LYS A 333 14.47 -15.01 4.25
CA LYS A 333 14.98 -16.09 3.38
C LYS A 333 15.60 -17.26 4.15
N ASN A 334 16.16 -17.02 5.32
CA ASN A 334 16.85 -18.01 6.15
C ASN A 334 16.87 -17.57 7.62
N ASP A 335 17.30 -18.45 8.53
CA ASP A 335 17.29 -18.18 9.98
C ASP A 335 18.26 -17.06 10.40
N GLN A 336 19.32 -16.83 9.63
CA GLN A 336 20.24 -15.70 9.85
C GLN A 336 19.54 -14.37 9.55
N ASP A 337 18.77 -14.29 8.47
CA ASP A 337 17.94 -13.12 8.10
C ASP A 337 16.87 -12.87 9.19
N ARG A 338 16.29 -13.93 9.76
CA ARG A 338 15.35 -13.82 10.89
C ARG A 338 16.03 -13.27 12.15
N ALA A 339 17.17 -13.85 12.53
CA ALA A 339 17.92 -13.42 13.72
C ALA A 339 18.40 -11.98 13.58
N PHE A 340 18.85 -11.59 12.39
CA PHE A 340 19.26 -10.23 12.07
C PHE A 340 18.12 -9.23 12.22
N LEU A 341 16.95 -9.54 11.64
CA LEU A 341 15.80 -8.63 11.67
C LEU A 341 15.17 -8.55 13.06
N LYS A 342 15.33 -9.57 13.91
CA LYS A 342 14.75 -9.62 15.26
C LYS A 342 15.06 -8.35 16.07
N ASP A 343 16.32 -7.91 16.06
CA ASP A 343 16.73 -6.72 16.81
C ASP A 343 16.04 -5.44 16.31
N ILE A 344 15.99 -5.26 14.98
CA ILE A 344 15.29 -4.12 14.36
C ILE A 344 13.80 -4.12 14.72
N LEU A 345 13.18 -5.30 14.76
CA LEU A 345 11.77 -5.49 15.06
C LEU A 345 11.44 -5.23 16.52
N GLU A 346 12.28 -5.69 17.45
CA GLU A 346 12.08 -5.50 18.89
C GLU A 346 12.29 -4.05 19.31
N GLN A 347 13.24 -3.34 18.68
CA GLN A 347 13.58 -1.95 19.01
C GLN A 347 12.78 -0.90 18.21
N ARG A 348 11.79 -1.32 17.42
CA ARG A 348 11.00 -0.41 16.58
C ARG A 348 10.28 0.67 17.40
N LYS A 349 10.24 1.90 16.87
CA LYS A 349 9.76 3.09 17.60
C LYS A 349 8.24 3.32 17.48
N ASN A 350 7.55 2.51 16.67
CA ASN A 350 6.11 2.58 16.42
C ASN A 350 5.32 1.50 17.18
N LEU A 351 5.87 0.93 18.26
CA LEU A 351 5.22 -0.06 19.13
C LEU A 351 3.82 0.39 19.61
N ARG A 352 3.65 1.68 19.90
CA ARG A 352 2.42 2.28 20.42
C ARG A 352 1.31 2.48 19.39
N ASP A 353 1.58 2.23 18.11
CA ASP A 353 0.55 2.27 17.06
C ASP A 353 -0.29 0.97 17.03
N ARG A 354 0.03 0.00 17.89
CA ARG A 354 -0.71 -1.24 18.14
C ARG A 354 -1.47 -1.10 19.46
N PHE A 355 -2.80 -1.12 19.43
CA PHE A 355 -3.59 -1.42 20.62
C PHE A 355 -3.87 -2.93 20.64
N ASN A 356 -3.42 -3.59 21.72
CA ASN A 356 -3.56 -5.00 22.12
C ASN A 356 -3.76 -6.08 21.04
N PHE A 357 -2.65 -6.72 20.68
CA PHE A 357 -2.66 -8.13 20.26
C PHE A 357 -2.01 -8.95 21.36
N GLU A 358 -2.75 -9.22 22.43
CA GLU A 358 -2.48 -10.40 23.24
C GLU A 358 -3.42 -11.50 22.74
N ALA A 359 -2.85 -12.38 21.93
CA ALA A 359 -3.36 -13.73 21.71
C ALA A 359 -2.14 -14.58 21.32
N ASP A 360 -1.62 -15.28 22.32
CA ASP A 360 -0.86 -16.54 22.26
C ASP A 360 0.23 -16.65 21.18
N LEU A 361 1.43 -16.20 21.54
CA LEU A 361 2.62 -16.95 21.10
C LEU A 361 2.62 -18.26 21.91
N PRO A 362 2.61 -19.45 21.28
CA PRO A 362 2.88 -20.66 22.02
C PRO A 362 4.29 -20.54 22.60
N THR A 363 4.36 -20.46 23.92
CA THR A 363 5.58 -20.78 24.67
C THR A 363 5.97 -22.19 24.29
N SER A 364 7.07 -22.32 23.54
CA SER A 364 7.85 -23.56 23.51
C SER A 364 8.85 -23.51 24.65
#